data_AF-A0ABC8CLS9-F1
#
_entry.id   AF-A0ABC8CLS9-F1
#
_cell.length_a   1.000
_cell.length_b   1.000
_cell.length_c   1.000
_cell.angle_alpha   90.00
_cell.angle_beta   90.00
_cell.angle_gamma   90.00
#
_symmetry.space_group_name_H-M   'P 1'
#
loop_
_entity.id
_entity.type
_entity.pdbx_description
1 polymer ?
#
loop_
_entity_poly.entity_id
_entity_poly.type
_entity_poly.pdbx_seq_one_letter_code
_entity_poly.pdbx_strand_id
1 'polypeptide(L)'
;MTTSKARARAQQGPRTKKKATKKSTATPTESVRSAFRQPSSRDYVKKMTIEVDRDLHAELKAIAARKGVTMREIVGSCLEEYVKENR
;
A
#
# COMPACT_ATOMS: atom_id res chain seq x y z
N MET A 1 55.71 -3.49 9.01
CA MET A 1 54.92 -2.27 9.32
C MET A 1 53.98 -1.98 8.14
N THR A 2 52.80 -2.60 8.12
CA THR A 2 51.79 -2.41 7.06
C THR A 2 50.80 -1.35 7.52
N THR A 3 50.84 -0.16 6.91
CA THR A 3 49.99 0.97 7.30
C THR A 3 48.53 0.73 6.93
N SER A 4 47.60 1.18 7.78
CA SER A 4 46.14 0.97 7.68
C SER A 4 45.51 1.39 6.35
N LYS A 5 46.23 2.17 5.52
CA LYS A 5 45.80 2.63 4.20
C LYS A 5 45.69 1.49 3.17
N ALA A 6 46.47 0.42 3.32
CA ALA A 6 46.45 -0.71 2.39
C ALA A 6 45.20 -1.60 2.56
N ARG A 7 44.72 -1.78 3.81
CA ARG A 7 43.52 -2.59 4.11
C ARG A 7 42.21 -1.95 3.64
N ALA A 8 42.12 -0.61 3.69
CA ALA A 8 40.93 0.13 3.24
C ALA A 8 40.70 0.05 1.72
N ARG A 9 41.74 -0.22 0.92
CA ARG A 9 41.64 -0.29 -0.55
C ARG A 9 41.04 -1.62 -1.04
N ALA A 10 41.12 -2.68 -0.22
CA ALA A 10 40.64 -4.02 -0.56
C ALA A 10 39.16 -4.26 -0.23
N GLN A 11 38.51 -3.38 0.55
CA GLN A 11 37.07 -3.48 0.88
C GLN A 11 36.17 -2.62 -0.02
N GLN A 12 36.69 -2.04 -1.10
CA GLN A 12 35.87 -1.28 -2.04
C GLN A 12 35.24 -2.24 -3.07
N GLY A 13 33.95 -2.50 -2.91
CA GLY A 13 33.13 -3.16 -3.93
C GLY A 13 33.11 -2.40 -5.28
N PRO A 14 32.46 -2.94 -6.32
CA PRO A 14 32.60 -2.46 -7.70
C PRO A 14 32.23 -0.97 -7.82
N ARG A 15 33.21 -0.13 -8.19
CA ARG A 15 32.98 1.31 -8.42
C ARG A 15 32.38 1.51 -9.80
N THR A 16 31.07 1.72 -9.88
CA THR A 16 30.42 2.19 -11.10
C THR A 16 30.94 3.59 -11.44
N LYS A 17 31.41 3.79 -12.67
CA LYS A 17 31.86 5.09 -13.17
C LYS A 17 30.64 6.02 -13.22
N LYS A 18 30.66 7.13 -12.46
CA LYS A 18 29.65 8.17 -12.55
C LYS A 18 29.70 8.79 -13.95
N LYS A 19 28.65 8.58 -14.74
CA LYS A 19 28.39 9.31 -15.97
C LYS A 19 28.09 10.76 -15.57
N ALA A 20 28.83 11.72 -16.13
CA ALA A 20 28.62 13.13 -15.86
C ALA A 20 27.24 13.55 -16.38
N THR A 21 26.34 13.95 -15.48
CA THR A 21 25.04 14.50 -15.85
C THR A 21 25.06 16.01 -15.68
N LYS A 22 25.00 16.69 -16.82
CA LYS A 22 24.73 18.12 -16.96
C LYS A 22 23.30 18.45 -16.49
N LYS A 23 23.17 19.70 -16.02
CA LYS A 23 21.96 20.54 -15.86
C LYS A 23 21.04 20.24 -14.68
N SER A 24 21.03 21.21 -13.77
CA SER A 24 19.99 21.51 -12.81
C SER A 24 18.67 21.81 -13.53
N THR A 25 17.74 20.87 -13.48
CA THR A 25 16.31 21.16 -13.57
C THR A 25 15.79 21.09 -12.14
N ALA A 26 15.21 22.20 -11.66
CA ALA A 26 14.57 22.26 -10.36
C ALA A 26 13.51 21.15 -10.30
N THR A 27 13.83 20.10 -9.57
CA THR A 27 12.90 18.99 -9.33
C THR A 27 11.89 19.53 -8.33
N PRO A 28 10.57 19.50 -8.62
CA PRO A 28 9.61 19.80 -7.59
C PRO A 28 9.89 18.83 -6.44
N THR A 29 10.14 19.35 -5.25
CA THR A 29 10.27 18.54 -4.05
C THR A 29 8.91 17.89 -3.82
N GLU A 30 8.69 16.74 -4.45
CA GLU A 30 7.62 15.83 -4.07
C GLU A 30 7.80 15.59 -2.58
N SER A 31 6.89 16.16 -1.80
CA SER A 31 6.89 15.99 -0.36
C SER A 31 6.93 14.50 -0.07
N VAL A 32 7.64 14.09 0.98
CA VAL A 32 7.63 12.69 1.46
C VAL A 32 6.20 12.13 1.57
N ARG A 33 5.20 13.01 1.80
CA ARG A 33 3.77 12.72 1.83
C ARG A 33 3.17 12.26 0.48
N SER A 34 3.72 12.62 -0.68
CA SER A 34 3.27 12.12 -1.99
C SER A 34 3.74 10.69 -2.24
N ALA A 35 4.91 10.30 -1.73
CA ALA A 35 5.40 8.91 -1.81
C ALA A 35 4.54 7.92 -1.01
N PHE A 36 3.79 8.40 -0.02
CA PHE A 36 2.80 7.61 0.73
C PHE A 36 1.39 7.65 0.15
N ARG A 37 1.16 8.42 -0.93
CA ARG A 37 -0.11 8.32 -1.66
C ARG A 37 -0.10 7.01 -2.44
N GLN A 38 -0.77 6.00 -1.92
CA GLN A 38 -1.14 4.86 -2.74
C GLN A 38 -2.00 5.38 -3.91
N PRO A 39 -1.61 5.14 -5.17
CA PRO A 39 -2.49 5.40 -6.29
C PRO A 39 -3.76 4.58 -6.08
N SER A 40 -4.91 5.24 -6.04
CA SER A 40 -6.22 4.58 -5.94
C SER A 40 -6.52 3.90 -7.27
N SER A 41 -5.83 2.81 -7.59
CA SER A 41 -5.95 2.07 -8.84
C SER A 41 -7.26 1.26 -8.95
N ARG A 42 -8.32 1.69 -8.28
CA ARG A 42 -9.65 1.07 -8.32
C ARG A 42 -10.68 2.19 -8.44
N ASP A 43 -10.77 2.77 -9.63
CA ASP A 43 -11.78 3.79 -9.96
C ASP A 43 -13.22 3.30 -9.73
N TYR A 44 -13.43 1.99 -9.62
CA TYR A 44 -14.72 1.34 -9.39
C TYR A 44 -15.02 0.99 -7.92
N VAL A 45 -14.12 1.26 -6.95
CA VAL A 45 -14.35 0.90 -5.54
C VAL A 45 -14.28 2.12 -4.64
N LYS A 46 -15.43 2.49 -4.06
CA LYS A 46 -15.53 3.53 -3.03
C LYS A 46 -15.34 2.91 -1.64
N LYS A 47 -14.54 3.56 -0.78
CA LYS A 47 -14.49 3.21 0.65
C LYS A 47 -15.75 3.73 1.35
N MET A 48 -16.33 2.90 2.20
CA MET A 48 -17.48 3.22 3.03
C MET A 48 -17.14 2.85 4.47
N THR A 49 -17.45 3.75 5.40
CA THR A 49 -17.39 3.50 6.85
C THR A 49 -18.82 3.58 7.36
N ILE A 50 -19.26 2.57 8.10
CA ILE A 50 -20.60 2.49 8.69
C ILE A 50 -20.49 2.20 10.17
N GLU A 51 -21.47 2.67 10.91
CA GLU A 51 -21.67 2.26 12.30
C GLU A 51 -22.64 1.09 12.32
N VAL A 52 -22.28 0.05 13.07
CA VAL A 52 -23.09 -1.16 13.26
C VAL A 52 -23.02 -1.57 14.72
N ASP A 53 -24.04 -2.27 15.18
CA ASP A 53 -24.06 -2.83 16.52
C ASP A 53 -22.83 -3.74 16.76
N ARG A 54 -22.29 -3.70 17.98
CA ARG A 54 -21.06 -4.42 18.34
C ARG A 54 -21.24 -5.93 18.26
N ASP A 55 -22.39 -6.43 18.69
CA ASP A 55 -22.67 -7.87 18.72
C ASP A 55 -22.91 -8.36 17.29
N LEU A 56 -23.63 -7.56 16.49
CA LEU A 56 -23.80 -7.82 15.06
C LEU A 56 -22.44 -7.88 14.33
N HIS A 57 -21.52 -6.97 14.64
CA HIS A 57 -20.17 -7.00 14.09
C HIS A 57 -19.42 -8.29 14.50
N ALA A 58 -19.55 -8.72 15.75
CA ALA A 58 -18.91 -9.94 16.24
C ALA A 58 -19.47 -11.20 15.56
N GLU A 59 -20.79 -11.29 15.40
CA GLU A 59 -21.46 -12.38 14.69
C GLU A 59 -21.07 -12.41 13.21
N LEU A 60 -21.06 -11.25 12.54
CA LEU A 60 -20.65 -11.15 11.14
C LEU A 60 -19.21 -11.63 10.94
N LYS A 61 -18.31 -11.30 11.88
CA LYS A 61 -16.93 -11.81 11.88
C LYS A 61 -16.87 -13.33 12.03
N ALA A 62 -17.66 -13.90 12.93
CA ALA A 62 -17.73 -15.35 13.12
C ALA A 62 -18.29 -16.07 11.89
N ILE A 63 -19.32 -15.50 11.24
CA ILE A 63 -19.90 -16.02 10.00
C ILE A 63 -18.86 -15.98 8.87
N ALA A 64 -18.15 -14.87 8.71
CA ALA A 64 -17.09 -14.71 7.71
C ALA A 64 -16.01 -15.79 7.87
N ALA A 65 -15.54 -16.01 9.10
CA ALA A 65 -14.55 -17.04 9.40
C ALA A 65 -15.07 -18.47 9.08
N ARG A 66 -16.31 -18.79 9.44
CA ARG A 66 -16.91 -20.10 9.15
C ARG A 66 -17.08 -20.36 7.64
N LYS A 67 -17.41 -19.33 6.87
CA LYS A 67 -17.65 -19.42 5.43
C LYS A 67 -16.37 -19.29 4.60
N GLY A 68 -15.23 -18.94 5.20
CA GLY A 68 -13.97 -18.72 4.48
C GLY A 68 -14.00 -17.49 3.56
N VAL A 69 -14.86 -16.51 3.85
CA VAL A 69 -15.02 -15.28 3.07
C VAL A 69 -14.70 -14.06 3.94
N THR A 70 -14.51 -12.92 3.31
CA THR A 70 -14.29 -11.65 4.01
C THR A 70 -15.61 -10.97 4.37
N MET A 71 -15.64 -10.20 5.46
CA MET A 71 -16.80 -9.37 5.80
C MET A 71 -17.17 -8.39 4.66
N ARG A 72 -16.16 -7.94 3.90
CA ARG A 72 -16.36 -7.08 2.71
C ARG A 72 -17.21 -7.77 1.65
N GLU A 73 -16.96 -9.04 1.37
CA GLU A 73 -17.73 -9.82 0.39
C GLU A 73 -19.16 -10.00 0.86
N ILE A 74 -19.38 -10.34 2.14
CA ILE A 74 -20.74 -10.50 2.70
C ILE A 74 -21.54 -9.20 2.59
N VAL A 75 -20.96 -8.08 3.03
CA VAL A 75 -21.62 -6.77 2.93
C VAL A 75 -21.84 -6.36 1.48
N GLY A 76 -20.86 -6.62 0.60
CA GLY A 76 -20.99 -6.36 -0.84
C GLY A 76 -22.15 -7.11 -1.46
N SER A 77 -22.27 -8.41 -1.22
CA SER A 77 -23.37 -9.22 -1.73
C SER A 77 -24.73 -8.75 -1.21
N CYS A 78 -24.83 -8.45 0.09
CA CYS A 78 -26.07 -7.93 0.68
C CYS A 78 -26.50 -6.59 0.05
N LEU A 79 -25.56 -5.68 -0.20
CA LEU A 79 -25.85 -4.41 -0.89
C LEU A 79 -26.27 -4.63 -2.35
N GLU A 80 -25.62 -5.54 -3.07
CA GLU A 80 -25.99 -5.88 -4.44
C GLU A 80 -27.40 -6.47 -4.54
N GLU A 81 -27.73 -7.39 -3.63
CA GLU A 81 -29.07 -8.00 -3.54
C GLU A 81 -30.12 -6.93 -3.23
N TYR A 82 -29.89 -6.10 -2.21
CA TYR A 82 -30.81 -5.02 -1.84
C TYR A 82 -31.05 -4.04 -3.00
N VAL A 83 -30.01 -3.66 -3.75
CA VAL A 83 -30.17 -2.80 -4.93
C VAL A 83 -30.93 -3.50 -6.05
N LYS A 84 -30.70 -4.79 -6.29
CA LYS A 84 -31.43 -5.55 -7.31
C LYS A 84 -32.91 -5.68 -7.00
N GLU A 85 -33.27 -5.87 -5.74
CA GLU A 85 -34.67 -6.00 -5.30
C GLU A 85 -35.45 -4.68 -5.36
N ASN A 86 -34.76 -3.54 -5.31
CA ASN A 86 -35.36 -2.21 -5.25
C ASN A 86 -35.15 -1.40 -6.55
N ARG A 87 -34.88 -2.08 -7.66
CA ARG A 87 -34.66 -1.48 -8.99
C ARG A 87 -35.77 -1.87 -9.96
#